data_AF-A0AAW4PI90-F1
#
_entry.id   AF-A0AAW4PI90-F1
#
_cell.length_a   1.000
_cell.length_b   1.000
_cell.length_c   1.000
_cell.angle_alpha   90.00
_cell.angle_beta   90.00
_cell.angle_gamma   90.00
#
_symmetry.space_group_name_H-M   'P 1'
#
loop_
_entity.id
_entity.type
_entity.pdbx_description
1 polymer ?
#
loop_
_entity_poly.entity_id
_entity_poly.type
_entity_poly.pdbx_seq_one_letter_code
_entity_poly.pdbx_strand_id
1 'polypeptide(L)'
;MASDKDAMGKEERKRLVLGLLVESGLHLPPAVIFHNCKQQGATFERRSVDNYLRELRKEGLVEKIPNTKGYHRATQKGRNYYFGN
;
A
#
# COMPACT_ATOMS: atom_id res chain seq x y z
N MET A 1 29.76 -6.39 -12.23
CA MET A 1 28.43 -7.02 -12.12
C MET A 1 27.72 -6.40 -10.93
N ALA A 2 26.86 -5.41 -11.14
CA ALA A 2 25.95 -4.95 -10.09
C ALA A 2 24.74 -5.90 -10.11
N SER A 3 24.46 -6.58 -9.00
CA SER A 3 23.33 -7.52 -8.95
C SER A 3 22.02 -6.76 -9.02
N ASP A 4 21.11 -7.24 -9.86
CA ASP A 4 19.71 -6.80 -10.04
C ASP A 4 18.82 -7.07 -8.80
N LYS A 5 19.40 -6.99 -7.59
CA LYS A 5 18.77 -7.27 -6.28
C LYS A 5 18.38 -6.00 -5.52
N ASP A 6 18.80 -4.81 -5.96
CA ASP A 6 18.61 -3.57 -5.19
C ASP A 6 17.35 -2.77 -5.56
N ALA A 7 16.63 -3.16 -6.62
CA ALA A 7 15.42 -2.48 -7.05
C ALA A 7 14.16 -3.23 -6.58
N MET A 8 13.54 -2.74 -5.50
CA MET A 8 12.26 -3.22 -4.97
C MET A 8 11.24 -3.46 -6.11
N GLY A 9 10.67 -4.66 -6.17
CA GLY A 9 9.72 -5.04 -7.23
C GLY A 9 8.38 -4.30 -7.10
N LYS A 10 7.63 -4.12 -8.19
CA LYS A 10 6.32 -3.44 -8.13
C LYS A 10 5.35 -4.12 -7.15
N GLU A 11 5.30 -5.46 -7.16
CA GLU A 11 4.42 -6.21 -6.24
C GLU A 11 4.89 -6.10 -4.78
N GLU A 12 6.19 -6.04 -4.54
CA GLU A 12 6.74 -5.78 -3.21
C GLU A 12 6.33 -4.39 -2.70
N ARG A 13 6.41 -3.37 -3.56
CA ARG A 13 5.94 -2.00 -3.25
C ARG A 13 4.45 -1.95 -2.93
N LYS A 14 3.63 -2.66 -3.71
CA LYS A 14 2.19 -2.79 -3.43
C LYS A 14 1.96 -3.51 -2.10
N ARG A 15 2.72 -4.57 -1.82
CA ARG A 15 2.64 -5.34 -0.59
C ARG A 15 2.98 -4.50 0.64
N LEU A 16 3.96 -3.60 0.56
CA LEU A 16 4.25 -2.63 1.63
C LEU A 16 3.09 -1.68 1.89
N VAL A 17 2.48 -1.13 0.83
CA VAL A 17 1.29 -0.25 0.99
C VAL A 17 0.11 -1.01 1.60
N LEU A 18 -0.16 -2.23 1.13
CA LEU A 18 -1.23 -3.06 1.67
C LEU A 18 -0.95 -3.45 3.12
N GLY A 19 0.27 -3.89 3.42
CA GLY A 19 0.72 -4.29 4.76
C GLY A 19 0.52 -3.19 5.77
N LEU A 20 0.94 -1.95 5.45
CA LEU A 20 0.70 -0.80 6.32
C LEU A 20 -0.80 -0.63 6.68
N LEU A 21 -1.69 -0.72 5.68
CA LEU A 21 -3.13 -0.58 5.90
C LEU A 21 -3.74 -1.74 6.68
N VAL A 22 -3.24 -2.96 6.47
CA VAL A 22 -3.69 -4.17 7.16
C VAL A 22 -3.25 -4.16 8.62
N GLU A 23 -1.96 -3.94 8.86
CA GLU A 23 -1.33 -4.03 10.18
C GLU A 23 -1.78 -2.87 11.09
N SER A 24 -1.87 -1.65 10.57
CA SER A 24 -2.36 -0.52 11.37
C SER A 24 -3.86 -0.59 11.63
N GLY A 25 -4.62 -1.18 10.71
CA GLY A 25 -6.09 -1.17 10.74
C GLY A 25 -6.71 0.23 10.64
N LEU A 26 -5.93 1.26 10.31
CA LEU A 26 -6.36 2.65 10.27
C LEU A 26 -6.89 3.06 8.90
N HIS A 27 -7.63 4.17 8.88
CA HIS A 27 -7.95 4.89 7.65
C HIS A 27 -6.86 5.94 7.40
N LEU A 28 -6.12 5.84 6.30
CA LEU A 28 -4.96 6.70 6.06
C LEU A 28 -5.08 7.45 4.72
N PRO A 29 -4.75 8.76 4.69
CA PRO A 29 -4.60 9.48 3.43
C PRO A 29 -3.26 9.11 2.77
N PRO A 30 -3.09 9.29 1.45
CA PRO A 30 -1.96 8.70 0.75
C PRO A 30 -0.61 9.39 1.08
N ALA A 31 -0.64 10.62 1.61
CA ALA A 31 0.55 11.27 2.16
C ALA A 31 1.09 10.57 3.42
N VAL A 32 0.19 10.14 4.31
CA VAL A 32 0.57 9.40 5.54
C VAL A 32 1.02 8.00 5.19
N ILE A 33 0.37 7.35 4.22
CA ILE A 33 0.81 6.05 3.68
C ILE A 33 2.23 6.16 3.16
N PHE A 34 2.51 7.15 2.30
CA PHE A 34 3.84 7.36 1.75
C PHE A 34 4.90 7.57 2.84
N HIS A 35 4.63 8.45 3.80
CA HIS A 35 5.56 8.74 4.90
C HIS A 35 5.92 7.47 5.68
N ASN A 36 4.93 6.67 6.07
CA ASN A 36 5.17 5.45 6.84
C ASN A 36 5.86 4.35 6.01
N CYS A 37 5.50 4.18 4.73
CA CYS A 37 6.23 3.27 3.85
C CYS A 37 7.71 3.69 3.70
N LYS A 38 8.02 5.00 3.68
CA LYS A 38 9.41 5.49 3.68
C LYS A 38 10.16 5.10 4.96
N GLN A 39 9.52 5.20 6.12
CA GLN A 39 10.11 4.73 7.39
C GLN A 39 10.38 3.22 7.37
N GLN A 40 9.62 2.45 6.59
CA GLN A 40 9.81 1.01 6.37
C GLN A 40 10.78 0.67 5.21
N GLY A 41 11.51 1.65 4.65
CA GLY A 41 12.51 1.41 3.61
C GLY A 41 11.99 1.44 2.17
N ALA A 42 10.78 1.96 1.93
CA ALA A 42 10.23 2.06 0.57
C ALA A 42 11.10 2.91 -0.38
N THR A 43 11.44 2.36 -1.54
CA THR A 43 12.25 3.04 -2.56
C THR A 43 11.44 3.82 -3.60
N PHE A 44 10.11 3.86 -3.48
CA PHE A 44 9.23 4.54 -4.45
C PHE A 44 8.88 5.98 -4.08
N GLU A 45 8.39 6.73 -5.06
CA GLU A 45 7.93 8.12 -4.91
C GLU A 45 6.46 8.24 -4.52
N ARG A 46 6.08 9.41 -3.98
CA ARG A 46 4.71 9.69 -3.49
C ARG A 46 3.63 9.45 -4.56
N ARG A 47 3.90 9.81 -5.81
CA ARG A 47 3.00 9.59 -6.96
C ARG A 47 2.68 8.11 -7.20
N SER A 48 3.60 7.21 -6.81
CA SER A 48 3.43 5.77 -6.99
C SER A 48 2.38 5.20 -6.04
N VAL A 49 2.19 5.81 -4.87
CA VAL A 49 1.18 5.38 -3.89
C VAL A 49 -0.22 5.43 -4.49
N ASP A 50 -0.56 6.49 -5.24
CA ASP A 50 -1.90 6.62 -5.84
C ASP A 50 -2.13 5.54 -6.92
N ASN A 51 -1.06 5.17 -7.66
CA ASN A 51 -1.11 4.06 -8.60
C ASN A 51 -1.32 2.72 -7.90
N TYR A 52 -0.60 2.46 -6.80
CA TYR A 52 -0.73 1.22 -6.02
C TYR A 52 -2.10 1.11 -5.38
N LEU A 53 -2.62 2.18 -4.76
CA LEU A 53 -3.96 2.21 -4.18
C LEU A 53 -5.05 1.99 -5.24
N ARG A 54 -4.86 2.52 -6.46
CA ARG A 54 -5.77 2.25 -7.57
C ARG A 54 -5.78 0.78 -7.96
N GLU A 55 -4.62 0.14 -8.06
CA GLU A 55 -4.51 -1.29 -8.42
C GLU A 55 -5.05 -2.20 -7.31
N LEU A 56 -4.64 -1.97 -6.06
CA LEU A 56 -5.16 -2.69 -4.89
C LEU A 56 -6.68 -2.56 -4.76
N ARG A 57 -7.24 -1.40 -5.12
CA ARG A 57 -8.70 -1.21 -5.16
C ARG A 57 -9.37 -1.97 -6.29
N LYS A 58 -8.78 -2.02 -7.48
CA LYS A 58 -9.29 -2.84 -8.59
C LYS A 58 -9.34 -4.32 -8.19
N GLU A 59 -8.37 -4.77 -7.40
CA GLU A 59 -8.31 -6.13 -6.86
C GLU A 59 -9.25 -6.36 -5.66
N GLY A 60 -9.88 -5.29 -5.12
CA GLY A 60 -10.77 -5.33 -3.97
C GLY A 60 -10.05 -5.49 -2.62
N LEU A 61 -8.73 -5.27 -2.57
CA LEU A 61 -7.91 -5.42 -1.36
C LEU A 61 -7.92 -4.15 -0.49
N VAL A 62 -8.15 -3.00 -1.11
CA VAL A 62 -8.22 -1.69 -0.46
C VAL A 62 -9.46 -0.97 -0.96
N GLU A 63 -10.07 -0.16 -0.10
CA GLU A 63 -11.15 0.75 -0.51
C GLU A 63 -10.87 2.19 -0.09
N LYS A 64 -11.49 3.12 -0.83
CA LYS A 64 -11.46 4.56 -0.51
C LYS A 64 -12.67 4.87 0.37
N ILE A 65 -12.45 5.58 1.47
CA ILE A 65 -13.52 5.94 2.39
C ILE A 65 -14.32 7.11 1.79
N PRO A 66 -15.65 6.96 1.60
CA PRO A 66 -16.50 8.05 1.12
C PRO A 66 -16.50 9.22 2.11
N ASN A 67 -16.78 10.42 1.62
CA ASN A 67 -16.85 11.66 2.42
C ASN A 67 -15.57 12.02 3.20
N THR A 68 -14.41 11.50 2.77
CA THR A 68 -13.10 11.87 3.33
C THR A 68 -12.21 12.55 2.30
N LYS A 69 -11.14 13.20 2.75
CA LYS A 69 -10.09 13.77 1.90
C LYS A 69 -9.16 12.69 1.29
N GLY A 70 -9.74 11.61 0.77
CA GLY A 70 -9.01 10.54 0.09
C GLY A 70 -8.38 9.51 1.03
N TYR A 71 -9.06 9.18 2.14
CA TYR A 71 -8.57 8.16 3.05
C TYR A 71 -8.83 6.77 2.46
N HIS A 72 -7.95 5.83 2.78
CA HIS A 72 -8.01 4.45 2.33
C HIS A 72 -7.89 3.50 3.52
N ARG A 73 -8.49 2.31 3.40
CA ARG A 73 -8.34 1.22 4.36
C ARG A 73 -8.23 -0.12 3.65
N ALA A 74 -7.61 -1.11 4.30
CA ALA A 74 -7.66 -2.49 3.85
C ALA A 74 -9.07 -3.07 4.03
N THR A 75 -9.56 -3.80 3.04
CA THR A 75 -10.81 -4.57 3.14
C THR A 75 -10.56 -5.89 3.88
N GLN A 76 -11.61 -6.63 4.22
CA GLN A 76 -11.45 -7.99 4.76
C GLN A 76 -10.70 -8.89 3.77
N LYS A 77 -11.02 -8.79 2.46
CA LYS A 77 -10.31 -9.51 1.41
C LYS A 77 -8.81 -9.15 1.38
N GLY A 78 -8.48 -7.87 1.55
CA GLY A 78 -7.10 -7.39 1.64
C GLY A 78 -6.34 -7.96 2.83
N ARG A 79 -6.99 -8.03 4.00
CA ARG A 79 -6.41 -8.64 5.21
C ARG A 79 -6.12 -10.13 4.99
N ASN A 80 -7.09 -10.87 4.47
CA ASN A 80 -6.95 -12.30 4.19
C ASN A 80 -5.80 -12.55 3.20
N TYR A 81 -5.79 -11.80 2.09
CA TYR A 81 -4.72 -11.87 1.09
C TYR A 81 -3.33 -11.59 1.69
N TYR A 82 -3.20 -10.61 2.58
CA TYR A 82 -1.90 -10.26 3.17
C TYR A 82 -1.36 -11.32 4.12
N PHE A 83 -2.23 -11.89 4.97
CA PHE A 83 -1.85 -12.94 5.93
C PHE A 83 -1.81 -14.35 5.33
N GLY A 84 -2.30 -14.55 4.10
CA GLY A 84 -2.37 -15.86 3.46
C GLY A 84 -3.51 -16.73 3.98
N ASN A 85 -4.59 -16.11 4.47
CA ASN A 85 -5.81 -16.78 4.94
C ASN A 85 -6.86 -16.90 3.83
#